data_AF-A0A924NVV3-F1
#
_entry.id   AF-A0A924NVV3-F1
#
_cell.length_a   1.000
_cell.length_b   1.000
_cell.length_c   1.000
_cell.angle_alpha   90.00
_cell.angle_beta   90.00
_cell.angle_gamma   90.00
#
_symmetry.space_group_name_H-M   'P 1'
#
loop_
_entity.id
_entity.type
_entity.pdbx_description
1 polymer ?
#
loop_
_entity_poly.entity_id
_entity_poly.type
_entity_poly.pdbx_seq_one_letter_code
_entity_poly.pdbx_strand_id
1 'polypeptide(L)'
;PLIGNRIYGCDDCQLACPWNKFAQRSALPDFDERRGLSGQQLGTLFSWTEDEFLRYTEGGPIRRIGHERWLRNVAVAMGNALRAGDDAGIRQALQQRLNDPSALVREHVVWALEN
;
A
#
# COMPACT_ATOMS: atom_id res chain seq x y z
N PRO A 1 -3.80 17.64 -3.86
CA PRO A 1 -3.72 16.19 -4.15
C PRO A 1 -2.83 15.50 -3.11
N LEU A 2 -3.45 14.83 -2.13
CA LEU A 2 -2.75 14.05 -1.11
C LEU A 2 -2.47 12.63 -1.62
N ILE A 3 -1.65 11.86 -0.90
CA ILE A 3 -1.27 10.50 -1.33
C ILE A 3 -2.48 9.54 -1.39
N GLY A 4 -3.56 9.83 -0.65
CA GLY A 4 -4.79 9.04 -0.66
C GLY A 4 -4.56 7.59 -0.21
N ASN A 5 -5.07 6.63 -0.97
CA ASN A 5 -4.85 5.19 -0.76
C ASN A 5 -3.66 4.63 -1.56
N ARG A 6 -2.78 5.48 -2.12
CA ARG A 6 -1.60 5.03 -2.87
C ARG A 6 -0.54 4.50 -1.90
N ILE A 7 -0.33 3.19 -1.91
CA ILE A 7 0.65 2.51 -1.05
C ILE A 7 2.02 2.31 -1.73
N TYR A 8 2.09 2.45 -3.06
CA TYR A 8 3.34 2.39 -3.82
C TYR A 8 3.18 3.09 -5.18
N GLY A 9 4.15 3.91 -5.57
CA GLY A 9 4.13 4.64 -6.84
C GLY A 9 3.10 5.77 -6.92
N CYS A 10 3.08 6.46 -8.05
CA CYS A 10 2.10 7.49 -8.41
C CYS A 10 2.08 7.67 -9.93
N ASP A 11 0.90 7.50 -10.52
CA ASP A 11 0.71 7.63 -11.97
C ASP A 11 -0.02 8.92 -12.36
N ASP A 12 -0.24 9.85 -11.42
CA ASP A 12 -1.02 11.07 -11.66
C ASP A 12 -0.46 11.91 -12.82
N CYS A 13 0.87 11.97 -12.96
CA CYS A 13 1.52 12.67 -14.07
C CYS A 13 1.30 11.99 -15.42
N GLN A 14 1.20 10.65 -15.43
CA GLN A 14 0.87 9.90 -16.64
C GLN A 14 -0.62 10.00 -16.98
N LEU A 15 -1.51 9.98 -15.97
CA LEU A 15 -2.95 10.10 -16.14
C LEU A 15 -3.36 11.48 -16.66
N ALA A 16 -2.70 12.54 -16.22
CA ALA A 16 -2.95 13.91 -16.69
C ALA A 16 -2.29 14.23 -18.05
N CYS A 17 -1.43 13.35 -18.56
CA CYS A 17 -0.65 13.63 -19.77
C CYS A 17 -1.54 13.55 -21.03
N PRO A 18 -1.61 14.61 -21.87
CA PRO A 18 -2.45 14.61 -23.08
C PRO A 18 -2.00 13.61 -24.14
N TRP A 19 -0.76 13.12 -24.05
CA TRP A 19 -0.19 12.13 -24.96
C TRP A 19 -0.43 10.69 -24.50
N ASN A 20 -0.62 10.45 -23.21
CA ASN A 20 -0.73 9.08 -22.69
C ASN A 20 -2.01 8.37 -23.13
N LYS A 21 -3.04 9.13 -23.57
CA LYS A 21 -4.25 8.57 -24.21
C LYS A 21 -3.96 7.80 -25.52
N PHE A 22 -2.80 8.04 -26.13
CA PHE A 22 -2.35 7.33 -27.34
C PHE A 22 -1.45 6.13 -27.01
N ALA A 23 -1.05 5.96 -25.73
CA ALA A 23 -0.22 4.84 -25.32
C ALA A 23 -0.98 3.52 -25.40
N GLN A 24 -0.27 2.45 -25.78
CA GLN A 24 -0.81 1.09 -25.82
C GLN A 24 -0.15 0.24 -24.75
N ARG A 25 -0.90 -0.68 -24.15
CA ARG A 25 -0.35 -1.66 -23.22
C ARG A 25 0.66 -2.54 -23.96
N SER A 26 1.83 -2.72 -23.37
CA SER A 26 2.83 -3.65 -23.89
C SER A 26 2.29 -5.09 -23.80
N ALA A 27 2.58 -5.90 -24.82
CA ALA A 27 2.20 -7.32 -24.87
C ALA A 27 3.20 -8.24 -24.15
N LEU A 28 4.27 -7.69 -23.55
CA LEU A 28 5.25 -8.47 -22.81
C LEU A 28 4.64 -8.96 -21.48
N PRO A 29 4.59 -10.28 -21.21
CA PRO A 29 4.00 -10.83 -19.99
C PRO A 29 4.64 -10.31 -18.70
N ASP A 30 5.93 -9.95 -18.73
CA ASP A 30 6.67 -9.41 -17.58
C ASP A 30 6.09 -8.09 -17.05
N PHE A 31 5.27 -7.39 -17.85
CA PHE A 31 4.58 -6.16 -17.44
C PHE A 31 3.15 -6.38 -16.95
N ASP A 32 2.69 -7.63 -16.90
CA ASP A 32 1.39 -7.94 -16.31
C ASP A 32 1.38 -7.73 -14.79
N GLU A 33 0.20 -7.39 -14.28
CA GLU A 33 -0.03 -7.31 -12.85
C GLU A 33 0.28 -8.64 -12.17
N ARG A 34 0.98 -8.58 -11.04
CA ARG A 34 1.33 -9.79 -10.31
C ARG A 34 0.16 -10.27 -9.49
N ARG A 35 -0.05 -11.59 -9.54
CA ARG A 35 -1.08 -12.26 -8.74
C ARG A 35 -0.88 -11.97 -7.26
N GLY A 36 -1.97 -11.67 -6.57
CA GLY A 36 -1.96 -11.38 -5.13
C GLY A 36 -1.71 -9.92 -4.76
N LEU A 37 -1.41 -9.02 -5.71
CA LEU A 37 -1.34 -7.57 -5.44
C LEU A 37 -2.63 -6.84 -5.86
N SER A 38 -3.22 -7.22 -6.98
CA SER A 38 -4.42 -6.57 -7.52
C SER A 38 -5.68 -6.96 -6.72
N GLY A 39 -6.56 -5.98 -6.49
CA GLY A 39 -7.85 -6.16 -5.84
C GLY A 39 -7.81 -6.52 -4.34
N GLN A 40 -6.64 -6.46 -3.69
CA GLN A 40 -6.52 -6.77 -2.27
C GLN A 40 -7.04 -5.63 -1.39
N GLN A 41 -7.65 -6.01 -0.26
CA GLN A 41 -8.03 -5.07 0.79
C GLN A 41 -6.81 -4.57 1.55
N LEU A 42 -6.81 -3.31 1.99
CA LEU A 42 -5.71 -2.74 2.78
C LEU A 42 -5.41 -3.58 4.03
N GLY A 43 -6.46 -4.07 4.71
CA GLY A 43 -6.34 -4.96 5.87
C GLY A 43 -5.49 -6.20 5.59
N THR A 44 -5.73 -6.84 4.45
CA THR A 44 -4.98 -8.03 4.02
C THR A 44 -3.53 -7.71 3.68
N LEU A 45 -3.28 -6.58 3.03
CA LEU A 45 -1.91 -6.14 2.71
C LEU A 45 -1.12 -5.75 3.96
N PHE A 46 -1.79 -5.23 4.98
CA PHE A 46 -1.20 -4.85 6.26
C PHE A 46 -0.92 -6.05 7.17
N SER A 47 -1.67 -7.14 7.02
CA SER A 47 -1.48 -8.37 7.78
C SER A 47 -0.34 -9.24 7.26
N TRP A 48 0.25 -8.90 6.11
CA TRP A 48 1.40 -9.63 5.58
C TRP A 48 2.54 -9.71 6.60
N THR A 49 3.08 -10.90 6.72
CA THR A 49 4.39 -11.15 7.33
C THR A 49 5.49 -10.69 6.37
N GLU A 50 6.72 -10.57 6.88
CA GLU A 50 7.85 -10.25 6.01
C GLU A 50 8.07 -11.31 4.92
N ASP A 51 7.88 -12.59 5.25
CA ASP A 51 7.98 -13.69 4.28
C ASP A 51 6.92 -13.60 3.18
N GLU A 52 5.68 -13.25 3.53
CA GLU A 52 4.62 -13.02 2.54
C GLU A 52 4.95 -11.82 1.66
N PHE A 53 5.39 -10.70 2.24
CA PHE A 53 5.83 -9.54 1.49
C PHE A 53 6.94 -9.92 0.50
N LEU A 54 7.98 -10.62 0.95
CA LEU A 54 9.11 -11.03 0.12
C LEU A 54 8.69 -11.97 -1.02
N ARG A 55 7.76 -12.89 -0.74
CA ARG A 55 7.20 -13.84 -1.70
C ARG A 55 6.34 -13.14 -2.75
N TYR A 56 5.37 -12.32 -2.35
CA TYR A 56 4.45 -11.66 -3.29
C TYR A 56 5.12 -10.53 -4.09
N THR A 57 6.22 -9.97 -3.60
CA THR A 57 6.97 -8.91 -4.29
C THR A 57 8.23 -9.40 -5.01
N GLU A 58 8.50 -10.71 -4.99
CA GLU A 58 9.71 -11.32 -5.57
C GLU A 58 9.91 -10.97 -7.05
N GLY A 59 11.08 -10.45 -7.39
CA GLY A 59 11.42 -10.01 -8.75
C GLY A 59 10.82 -8.66 -9.15
N GLY A 60 10.15 -7.95 -8.22
CA GLY A 60 9.44 -6.70 -8.48
C GLY A 60 10.11 -5.50 -7.83
N PRO A 61 9.87 -4.27 -8.33
CA PRO A 61 10.49 -3.07 -7.77
C PRO A 61 9.98 -2.77 -6.35
N ILE A 62 8.75 -3.18 -6.01
CA ILE A 62 8.16 -3.02 -4.67
C ILE A 62 9.05 -3.65 -3.60
N ARG A 63 9.71 -4.79 -3.89
CA ARG A 63 10.58 -5.46 -2.92
C ARG A 63 11.70 -4.57 -2.38
N ARG A 64 12.15 -3.57 -3.15
CA ARG A 64 13.26 -2.67 -2.79
C ARG A 64 12.95 -1.75 -1.60
N ILE A 65 11.67 -1.48 -1.31
CA ILE A 65 11.32 -0.60 -0.18
C ILE A 65 11.40 -1.33 1.17
N GLY A 66 11.38 -2.66 1.17
CA GLY A 66 11.34 -3.48 2.37
C GLY A 66 9.97 -3.47 3.08
N HIS A 67 9.78 -4.47 3.94
CA HIS A 67 8.49 -4.70 4.61
C HIS A 67 8.11 -3.57 5.58
N GLU A 68 9.07 -2.99 6.29
CA GLU A 68 8.81 -1.88 7.22
C GLU A 68 8.17 -0.67 6.52
N ARG A 69 8.73 -0.24 5.37
CA ARG A 69 8.19 0.89 4.60
C ARG A 69 6.88 0.54 3.89
N TRP A 70 6.68 -0.73 3.56
CA TRP A 70 5.40 -1.23 3.07
C TRP A 70 4.31 -1.04 4.14
N LEU A 71 4.54 -1.52 5.35
CA LEU A 71 3.60 -1.36 6.46
C LEU A 71 3.32 0.12 6.77
N ARG A 72 4.36 0.95 6.80
CA ARG A 72 4.20 2.41 6.93
C ARG A 72 3.24 2.97 5.88
N ASN A 73 3.44 2.65 4.60
CA ASN A 73 2.61 3.18 3.52
C ASN A 73 1.16 2.71 3.64
N VAL A 74 0.95 1.44 3.96
CA VAL A 74 -0.40 0.87 4.14
C VAL A 74 -1.09 1.50 5.35
N ALA A 75 -0.39 1.74 6.46
CA ALA A 75 -0.94 2.45 7.62
C ALA A 75 -1.39 3.87 7.27
N VAL A 76 -0.62 4.61 6.47
CA VAL A 76 -1.04 5.95 6.00
C VAL A 76 -2.29 5.87 5.12
N ALA A 77 -2.37 4.90 4.21
CA ALA A 77 -3.55 4.70 3.37
C ALA A 77 -4.79 4.34 4.22
N MET A 78 -4.63 3.51 5.26
CA MET A 78 -5.68 3.17 6.20
C MET A 78 -6.16 4.38 7.02
N GLY A 79 -5.25 5.20 7.56
CA GLY A 79 -5.63 6.43 8.27
C GLY A 79 -6.35 7.42 7.37
N ASN A 80 -5.93 7.55 6.11
CA ASN A 80 -6.66 8.34 5.12
C ASN A 80 -8.07 7.81 4.85
N ALA A 81 -8.25 6.48 4.84
CA ALA A 81 -9.56 5.87 4.69
C ALA A 81 -10.46 6.13 5.92
N LEU A 82 -9.94 5.95 7.13
CA LEU A 82 -10.67 6.22 8.39
C LEU A 82 -11.15 7.66 8.48
N ARG A 83 -10.33 8.63 8.06
CA ARG A 83 -10.73 10.04 8.00
C ARG A 83 -11.87 10.29 7.00
N ALA A 84 -11.96 9.51 5.94
CA ALA A 84 -13.02 9.63 4.93
C ALA A 84 -14.31 8.89 5.35
N GLY A 85 -14.20 7.84 6.16
CA GLY A 85 -15.32 7.09 6.70
C GLY A 85 -14.84 6.08 7.73
N ASP A 86 -15.57 5.98 8.85
CA ASP A 86 -15.20 5.07 9.93
C ASP A 86 -15.38 3.60 9.49
N ASP A 87 -14.34 2.79 9.68
CA ASP A 87 -14.31 1.38 9.33
C ASP A 87 -13.68 0.57 10.47
N ALA A 88 -14.52 -0.25 11.12
CA ALA A 88 -14.11 -1.06 12.26
C ALA A 88 -13.03 -2.10 11.90
N GLY A 89 -13.05 -2.65 10.68
CA GLY A 89 -12.07 -3.60 10.20
C GLY A 89 -10.69 -2.96 10.03
N ILE A 90 -10.64 -1.74 9.50
CA ILE A 90 -9.40 -0.96 9.41
C ILE A 90 -8.84 -0.63 10.80
N ARG A 91 -9.68 -0.17 11.75
CA ARG A 91 -9.23 0.08 13.13
C ARG A 91 -8.67 -1.18 13.78
N GLN A 92 -9.35 -2.32 13.64
CA GLN A 92 -8.89 -3.58 14.19
C GLN A 92 -7.54 -4.00 13.60
N ALA A 93 -7.36 -3.86 12.28
CA ALA A 93 -6.09 -4.18 11.63
C ALA A 93 -4.94 -3.29 12.12
N LEU A 94 -5.17 -1.97 12.26
CA LEU A 94 -4.19 -1.04 12.81
C LEU A 94 -3.82 -1.39 14.26
N GLN A 95 -4.81 -1.69 15.10
CA GLN A 95 -4.59 -2.05 16.51
C GLN A 95 -3.68 -3.26 16.70
N GLN A 96 -3.71 -4.24 15.77
CA GLN A 96 -2.84 -5.41 15.83
C GLN A 96 -1.34 -5.07 15.76
N ARG A 97 -0.97 -3.88 15.26
CA ARG A 97 0.42 -3.43 15.12
C ARG A 97 0.81 -2.27 16.03
N LEU A 98 0.00 -1.94 17.05
CA LEU A 98 0.36 -0.91 18.04
C LEU A 98 1.69 -1.19 18.77
N ASN A 99 2.03 -2.47 18.93
CA ASN A 99 3.26 -2.93 19.59
C ASN A 99 4.29 -3.50 18.60
N ASP A 100 4.20 -3.16 17.31
CA ASP A 100 5.16 -3.62 16.28
C ASP A 100 6.60 -3.25 16.71
N PRO A 101 7.63 -4.10 16.50
CA PRO A 101 9.01 -3.79 16.89
C PRO A 101 9.55 -2.51 16.23
N SER A 102 9.09 -2.15 15.03
CA SER A 102 9.51 -0.92 14.35
C SER A 102 8.86 0.32 14.96
N ALA A 103 9.69 1.26 15.42
CA ALA A 103 9.21 2.58 15.89
C ALA A 103 8.46 3.34 14.78
N LEU A 104 8.93 3.21 13.52
CA LEU A 104 8.31 3.85 12.37
C LEU A 104 6.89 3.32 12.14
N VAL A 105 6.70 2.00 12.21
CA VAL A 105 5.38 1.39 12.03
C VAL A 105 4.44 1.81 13.16
N ARG A 106 4.90 1.76 14.42
CA ARG A 106 4.09 2.19 15.58
C ARG A 106 3.62 3.63 15.46
N GLU A 107 4.52 4.55 15.12
CA GLU A 107 4.20 5.97 14.94
C GLU A 107 3.08 6.17 13.91
N HIS A 108 3.16 5.49 12.76
CA HIS A 108 2.18 5.63 11.69
C HIS A 108 0.85 4.93 12.01
N VAL A 109 0.88 3.84 12.78
CA VAL A 109 -0.33 3.18 13.30
C VAL A 109 -1.07 4.10 14.28
N VAL A 110 -0.35 4.71 15.23
CA VAL A 110 -0.94 5.66 16.19
C VAL A 110 -1.52 6.85 15.44
N TRP A 111 -0.75 7.46 14.52
CA TRP A 111 -1.22 8.54 13.68
C TRP A 111 -2.52 8.17 12.94
N ALA A 112 -2.58 6.97 12.35
CA ALA A 112 -3.74 6.51 11.59
C ALA A 112 -4.99 6.27 12.45
N LEU A 113 -4.84 5.96 13.74
CA LEU A 113 -5.95 5.75 14.67
C LEU A 113 -6.47 7.05 15.32
N GLU A 114 -5.59 8.05 15.44
CA GLU A 114 -5.88 9.35 16.08
C GLU A 114 -6.37 10.43 15.10
N ASN A 115 -6.09 10.28 13.80
CA ASN A 115 -6.53 11.19 12.73
C ASN A 115 -7.85 10.76 12.09
#